data_AF-A0A6P8RBU7-F1
#
_entry.id   AF-A0A6P8RBU7-F1
#
_cell.length_a   1.000
_cell.length_b   1.000
_cell.length_c   1.000
_cell.angle_alpha   90.00
_cell.angle_beta   90.00
_cell.angle_gamma   90.00
#
_symmetry.space_group_name_H-M   'P 1'
#
loop_
_entity.id
_entity.type
_entity.pdbx_description
1 polymer ?
#
loop_
_entity_poly.entity_id
_entity_poly.type
_entity_poly.pdbx_seq_one_letter_code
_entity_poly.pdbx_strand_id
1 'polypeptide(L)'
;MAAVDSFYLLYHEISRSCSSYMETLALVGAWYTAKKSISLICDCYSLIRLHFIPRLVSKTDLSKQYGKWAIITGGTDGIGKAYAEELASRDMNIILISHNREKLENVTQAIMKTYQVEASFIVADFSKGREVYLPIQKTLSSIEIGILVNNVDVFYDYPQYFTKIPEEKLWDIINVNITAASMMIHMVLPGMVTRRKGAIVNISSASCCKPTPQVAAYSASKFLLARCTPEWLWILITQKVMQNNHIASVTLYGPPRPGNQVRTSDLAQ
;
A
#
# COMPACT_ATOMS: atom_id res chain seq x y z
N MET A 1 52.88 22.13 -59.50
CA MET A 1 52.70 21.51 -58.18
C MET A 1 51.21 21.52 -57.91
N ALA A 2 50.54 20.38 -58.10
CA ALA A 2 49.08 20.30 -58.02
C ALA A 2 48.64 20.37 -56.55
N ALA A 3 47.91 21.41 -56.17
CA ALA A 3 47.21 21.46 -54.89
C ALA A 3 45.96 20.57 -55.02
N VAL A 4 46.10 19.31 -54.64
CA VAL A 4 45.02 18.33 -54.57
C VAL A 4 44.42 18.39 -53.17
N ASP A 5 43.74 19.49 -52.86
CA ASP A 5 42.94 19.59 -51.63
C ASP A 5 41.57 20.13 -52.00
N SER A 6 40.77 19.26 -52.61
CA SER A 6 39.35 19.53 -52.83
C SER A 6 38.63 19.33 -51.49
N PHE A 7 37.86 20.33 -51.05
CA PHE A 7 36.89 20.24 -49.95
C PHE A 7 36.06 18.94 -50.00
N TYR A 8 35.85 18.39 -51.20
CA TYR A 8 35.23 17.09 -51.44
C TYR A 8 35.93 15.93 -50.72
N LEU A 9 37.27 15.88 -50.72
CA LEU A 9 38.03 14.82 -50.04
C LEU A 9 37.90 14.93 -48.52
N LEU A 10 38.00 16.15 -47.99
CA LEU A 10 37.78 16.43 -46.56
C LEU A 10 36.36 16.04 -46.14
N TYR A 11 35.34 16.42 -46.92
CA TYR A 11 33.95 16.04 -46.67
C TYR A 11 33.75 14.53 -46.74
N HIS A 12 34.34 13.86 -47.73
CA HIS A 12 34.22 12.42 -47.88
C HIS A 12 34.86 11.67 -46.70
N GLU A 13 36.00 12.15 -46.19
CA GLU A 13 36.71 11.53 -45.08
C GLU A 13 36.04 11.80 -43.72
N ILE A 14 35.49 13.01 -43.52
CA ILE A 14 34.62 13.34 -42.39
C ILE A 14 33.34 12.51 -42.43
N SER A 15 32.70 12.40 -43.59
CA SER A 15 31.49 11.60 -43.79
C SER A 15 31.73 10.11 -43.51
N ARG A 16 32.85 9.56 -44.00
CA ARG A 16 33.25 8.17 -43.75
C ARG A 16 33.50 7.92 -42.26
N SER A 17 34.16 8.86 -41.58
CA SER A 17 34.39 8.78 -40.13
C SER A 17 33.08 8.93 -39.34
N CYS A 18 32.17 9.79 -39.77
CA CYS A 18 30.88 10.05 -39.14
C CYS A 18 29.88 8.89 -39.30
N SER A 19 29.96 8.12 -40.41
CA SER A 19 29.09 6.95 -40.65
C SER A 19 29.14 5.93 -39.51
N SER A 20 30.33 5.62 -39.00
CA SER A 20 30.50 4.68 -37.89
C SER A 20 29.91 5.22 -36.57
N TYR A 21 30.00 6.53 -36.32
CA TYR A 21 29.35 7.17 -35.17
C TYR A 21 27.81 7.19 -35.31
N MET A 22 27.29 7.39 -36.51
CA MET A 22 25.84 7.35 -36.76
C MET A 22 25.27 5.94 -36.58
N GLU A 23 25.97 4.90 -37.05
CA GLU A 23 25.58 3.50 -36.85
C GLU A 23 25.57 3.11 -35.36
N THR A 24 26.58 3.52 -34.60
CA THR A 24 26.62 3.24 -33.15
C THR A 24 25.50 3.97 -32.40
N LEU A 25 25.22 5.24 -32.73
CA LEU A 25 24.08 5.97 -32.18
C LEU A 25 22.73 5.33 -32.56
N ALA A 26 22.59 4.85 -33.79
CA ALA A 26 21.38 4.15 -34.24
C ALA A 26 21.18 2.84 -33.48
N LEU A 27 22.24 2.07 -33.21
CA LEU A 27 22.16 0.84 -32.40
C LEU A 27 21.78 1.13 -30.95
N VAL A 28 22.36 2.18 -30.34
CA VAL A 28 21.99 2.62 -28.98
C VAL A 28 20.53 3.09 -28.95
N GLY A 29 20.11 3.84 -29.96
CA GLY A 29 18.73 4.28 -30.15
C GLY A 29 17.77 3.10 -30.26
N ALA A 30 18.07 2.15 -31.15
CA ALA A 30 17.28 0.93 -31.36
C ALA A 30 17.16 0.08 -30.09
N TRP A 31 18.27 -0.08 -29.35
CA TRP A 31 18.27 -0.78 -28.07
C TRP A 31 17.41 -0.06 -27.03
N TYR A 32 17.53 1.27 -26.92
CA TYR A 32 16.72 2.06 -26.00
C TYR A 32 15.22 1.99 -26.34
N THR A 33 14.86 2.12 -27.63
CA THR A 33 13.47 2.01 -28.09
C THR A 33 12.92 0.62 -27.84
N ALA A 34 13.67 -0.45 -28.16
CA ALA A 34 13.24 -1.81 -27.90
C ALA A 34 13.01 -2.06 -26.40
N LYS A 35 13.93 -1.60 -25.54
CA LYS A 35 13.79 -1.68 -24.08
C LYS A 35 12.54 -0.92 -23.59
N LYS A 36 12.28 0.27 -24.11
CA LYS A 36 11.09 1.07 -23.75
C LYS A 36 9.79 0.45 -24.26
N SER A 37 9.78 -0.11 -25.47
CA SER A 37 8.63 -0.83 -26.02
C SER A 37 8.32 -2.08 -25.20
N ILE A 38 9.32 -2.87 -24.81
CA ILE A 38 9.13 -4.03 -23.92
C ILE A 38 8.55 -3.58 -22.57
N SER A 39 9.09 -2.51 -21.96
CA SER A 39 8.53 -1.95 -20.72
C SER A 39 7.06 -1.55 -20.89
N LEU A 40 6.73 -0.83 -21.97
CA LEU A 40 5.37 -0.39 -22.25
C LEU A 40 4.42 -1.58 -22.43
N ILE A 41 4.84 -2.62 -23.16
CA ILE A 41 4.05 -3.84 -23.35
C ILE A 41 3.82 -4.54 -22.00
N CYS A 42 4.85 -4.67 -21.16
CA CYS A 42 4.72 -5.23 -19.82
C CYS A 42 3.79 -4.41 -18.93
N ASP A 43 3.86 -3.07 -19.01
CA ASP A 43 3.00 -2.16 -18.25
C ASP A 43 1.54 -2.28 -18.73
N CYS A 44 1.30 -2.28 -20.05
CA CYS A 44 -0.03 -2.50 -20.64
C CYS A 44 -0.59 -3.88 -20.26
N TYR A 45 0.21 -4.94 -20.32
CA TYR A 45 -0.21 -6.27 -19.88
C TYR A 45 -0.56 -6.28 -18.40
N SER A 46 0.23 -5.60 -17.56
CA SER A 46 -0.05 -5.45 -16.12
C SER A 46 -1.36 -4.70 -15.88
N LEU A 47 -1.65 -3.65 -16.64
CA LEU A 47 -2.92 -2.91 -16.57
C LEU A 47 -4.11 -3.80 -16.96
N ILE A 48 -4.01 -4.54 -18.07
CA ILE A 48 -5.06 -5.47 -18.52
C ILE A 48 -5.29 -6.54 -17.45
N ARG A 49 -4.20 -7.16 -16.97
CA ARG A 49 -4.25 -8.23 -15.97
C ARG A 49 -4.81 -7.77 -14.62
N LEU A 50 -4.49 -6.56 -14.17
CA LEU A 50 -4.92 -6.05 -12.87
C LEU A 50 -6.31 -5.41 -12.91
N HIS A 51 -6.72 -4.82 -14.04
CA HIS A 51 -7.95 -4.04 -14.10
C HIS A 51 -9.08 -4.73 -14.88
N PHE A 52 -8.76 -5.38 -16.00
CA PHE A 52 -9.77 -6.00 -16.86
C PHE A 52 -10.06 -7.44 -16.44
N ILE A 53 -9.04 -8.26 -16.17
CA ILE A 53 -9.25 -9.67 -15.83
C ILE A 53 -10.10 -9.86 -14.56
N PRO A 54 -9.88 -9.14 -13.44
CA PRO A 54 -10.70 -9.32 -12.24
C PRO A 54 -12.15 -8.85 -12.39
N ARG A 55 -12.46 -8.02 -13.40
CA ARG A 55 -13.83 -7.62 -13.74
C ARG A 55 -14.53 -8.63 -14.65
N LEU A 56 -13.76 -9.38 -15.45
CA LEU A 56 -14.27 -10.38 -16.40
C LEU A 56 -14.34 -11.79 -15.82
N VAL A 57 -13.46 -12.13 -14.87
CA VAL A 57 -13.42 -13.44 -14.22
C VAL A 57 -14.31 -13.45 -12.98
N SER A 58 -15.04 -14.56 -12.78
CA SER A 58 -15.95 -14.80 -11.65
C SER A 58 -15.38 -14.33 -10.31
N LYS A 59 -16.20 -13.66 -9.50
CA LYS A 59 -15.87 -13.28 -8.11
C LYS A 59 -15.39 -14.53 -7.37
N THR A 60 -14.12 -14.56 -6.98
CA THR A 60 -13.58 -15.61 -6.10
C THR A 60 -14.24 -15.50 -4.73
N ASP A 61 -14.65 -16.62 -4.16
CA ASP A 61 -15.20 -16.68 -2.81
C ASP A 61 -14.07 -16.49 -1.79
N LEU A 62 -13.86 -15.24 -1.38
CA LEU A 62 -12.80 -14.85 -0.44
C LEU A 62 -13.00 -15.48 0.93
N SER A 63 -14.26 -15.69 1.34
CA SER A 63 -14.59 -16.30 2.62
C SER A 63 -14.07 -17.74 2.70
N LYS A 64 -14.20 -18.50 1.61
CA LYS A 64 -13.66 -19.86 1.50
C LYS A 64 -12.14 -19.87 1.36
N GLN A 65 -11.59 -18.93 0.60
CA GLN A 65 -10.15 -18.91 0.30
C GLN A 65 -9.29 -18.49 1.50
N TYR A 66 -9.72 -17.45 2.24
CA TYR A 66 -8.89 -16.83 3.28
C TYR A 66 -9.48 -16.99 4.68
N GLY A 67 -10.81 -17.06 4.83
CA GLY A 67 -11.51 -17.23 6.11
C GLY A 67 -12.76 -16.35 6.20
N LYS A 68 -13.65 -16.62 7.17
CA LYS A 68 -14.98 -15.99 7.23
C LYS A 68 -14.95 -14.49 7.56
N TRP A 69 -14.00 -14.05 8.40
CA TRP A 69 -13.97 -12.68 8.91
C TRP A 69 -12.80 -11.85 8.35
N ALA A 70 -13.06 -10.59 8.06
CA ALA A 70 -12.06 -9.58 7.74
C ALA A 70 -12.01 -8.49 8.81
N ILE A 71 -10.81 -8.10 9.24
CA ILE A 71 -10.57 -6.96 10.12
C ILE A 71 -10.08 -5.78 9.29
N ILE A 72 -10.64 -4.59 9.52
CA ILE A 72 -10.17 -3.35 8.92
C ILE A 72 -9.89 -2.32 10.01
N THR A 73 -8.63 -1.93 10.16
CA THR A 73 -8.25 -0.83 11.06
C THR A 73 -8.45 0.52 10.37
N GLY A 74 -9.02 1.50 11.07
CA GLY A 74 -9.42 2.77 10.47
C GLY A 74 -10.54 2.63 9.42
N GLY A 75 -11.43 1.64 9.57
CA GLY A 75 -12.47 1.30 8.58
C GLY A 75 -13.72 2.17 8.58
N THR A 76 -13.74 3.28 9.33
CA THR A 76 -14.91 4.17 9.46
C THR A 76 -15.07 5.18 8.31
N ASP A 77 -14.03 5.41 7.51
CA ASP A 77 -14.05 6.42 6.44
C ASP A 77 -13.04 6.07 5.32
N GLY A 78 -13.15 6.78 4.20
CA GLY A 78 -12.21 6.75 3.08
C GLY A 78 -11.91 5.34 2.57
N ILE A 79 -10.61 5.05 2.38
CA ILE A 79 -10.10 3.78 1.84
C ILE A 79 -10.53 2.60 2.71
N GLY A 80 -10.44 2.73 4.04
CA GLY A 80 -10.82 1.68 4.97
C GLY A 80 -12.30 1.30 4.86
N LYS A 81 -13.18 2.30 4.76
CA LYS A 81 -14.61 2.05 4.55
C LYS A 81 -14.89 1.36 3.22
N ALA A 82 -14.24 1.81 2.13
CA ALA A 82 -14.39 1.18 0.82
C ALA A 82 -13.92 -0.28 0.84
N TYR A 83 -12.82 -0.60 1.55
CA TYR A 83 -12.40 -1.99 1.78
C TYR A 83 -13.44 -2.81 2.52
N ALA A 84 -14.04 -2.25 3.57
CA ALA A 84 -15.08 -2.94 4.34
C ALA A 84 -16.30 -3.27 3.47
N GLU A 85 -16.77 -2.31 2.66
CA GLU A 85 -17.88 -2.50 1.72
C GLU A 85 -17.55 -3.52 0.63
N GLU A 86 -16.36 -3.45 0.04
CA GLU A 86 -15.91 -4.38 -1.00
C GLU A 86 -15.75 -5.82 -0.51
N LEU A 87 -15.27 -6.01 0.72
CA LEU A 87 -15.14 -7.34 1.34
C LEU A 87 -16.52 -7.87 1.77
N ALA A 88 -17.40 -7.02 2.30
CA ALA A 88 -18.77 -7.39 2.61
C ALA A 88 -19.56 -7.80 1.35
N SER A 89 -19.35 -7.12 0.21
CA SER A 89 -19.96 -7.47 -1.08
C SER A 89 -19.50 -8.82 -1.67
N ARG A 90 -18.51 -9.45 -1.02
CA ARG A 90 -17.96 -10.78 -1.33
C ARG A 90 -18.22 -11.76 -0.17
N ASP A 91 -19.31 -11.53 0.56
CA ASP A 91 -19.84 -12.42 1.61
C ASP A 91 -18.89 -12.64 2.80
N MET A 92 -17.97 -11.71 3.05
CA MET A 92 -17.13 -11.74 4.25
C MET A 92 -17.78 -10.96 5.40
N ASN A 93 -17.69 -11.54 6.59
CA ASN A 93 -18.08 -10.84 7.81
C ASN A 93 -17.02 -9.80 8.18
N ILE A 94 -17.43 -8.66 8.73
CA ILE A 94 -16.54 -7.50 8.91
C ILE A 94 -16.35 -7.13 10.38
N ILE A 95 -15.10 -6.89 10.79
CA ILE A 95 -14.76 -6.26 12.06
C ILE A 95 -14.07 -4.93 11.80
N LEU A 96 -14.69 -3.83 12.23
CA LEU A 96 -14.11 -2.49 12.11
C LEU A 96 -13.42 -2.07 13.40
N ILE A 97 -12.21 -1.52 13.31
CA ILE A 97 -11.50 -0.97 14.47
C ILE A 97 -11.24 0.52 14.23
N SER A 98 -11.73 1.37 15.13
CA SER A 98 -11.51 2.83 15.07
C SER A 98 -11.76 3.47 16.45
N HIS A 99 -11.39 4.74 16.61
CA HIS A 99 -11.55 5.46 17.87
C HIS A 99 -12.96 6.09 18.04
N ASN A 100 -13.66 6.38 16.93
CA ASN A 100 -14.97 7.02 16.98
C ASN A 100 -16.10 5.98 16.98
N ARG A 101 -16.75 5.81 18.13
CA ARG A 101 -17.84 4.84 18.33
C ARG A 101 -19.05 5.10 17.43
N GLU A 102 -19.53 6.34 17.38
CA GLU A 102 -20.73 6.70 16.61
C GLU A 102 -20.55 6.39 15.12
N LYS A 103 -19.38 6.73 14.56
CA LYS A 103 -19.05 6.38 13.16
C LYS A 103 -18.97 4.87 12.96
N LEU A 104 -18.39 4.13 13.90
CA LEU A 104 -18.33 2.66 13.82
C LEU A 104 -19.73 2.06 13.80
N GLU A 105 -20.62 2.48 14.70
CA GLU A 105 -22.00 2.00 14.76
C GLU A 105 -22.73 2.25 13.44
N ASN A 106 -22.66 3.49 12.93
CA ASN A 106 -23.30 3.88 11.67
C ASN A 106 -22.80 3.05 10.48
N VAL A 107 -21.48 2.88 10.32
CA VAL A 107 -20.91 2.12 9.20
C VAL A 107 -21.21 0.63 9.33
N THR A 108 -21.10 0.06 10.53
CA THR A 108 -21.39 -1.36 10.79
C THR A 108 -22.84 -1.69 10.46
N GLN A 109 -23.79 -0.87 10.91
CA GLN A 109 -25.22 -1.04 10.59
C GLN A 109 -25.50 -0.92 9.09
N ALA A 110 -24.87 0.05 8.42
CA ALA A 110 -25.01 0.23 6.98
C ALA A 110 -24.50 -0.99 6.20
N ILE A 111 -23.36 -1.56 6.60
CA ILE A 111 -22.80 -2.78 5.99
C ILE A 111 -23.74 -3.97 6.18
N MET A 112 -24.23 -4.21 7.40
CA MET A 112 -25.14 -5.32 7.69
C MET A 112 -26.42 -5.22 6.86
N LYS A 113 -27.00 -4.01 6.76
CA LYS A 113 -28.24 -3.78 6.02
C LYS A 113 -28.07 -3.97 4.51
N THR A 114 -26.92 -3.57 3.96
CA THR A 114 -26.70 -3.55 2.51
C THR A 114 -26.26 -4.91 1.97
N TYR A 115 -25.36 -5.58 2.69
CA TYR A 115 -24.70 -6.80 2.20
C TYR A 115 -25.17 -8.08 2.88
N GLN A 116 -26.03 -8.00 3.90
CA GLN A 116 -26.57 -9.15 4.63
C GLN A 116 -25.49 -10.05 5.28
N VAL A 117 -24.35 -9.47 5.63
CA VAL A 117 -23.24 -10.12 6.36
C VAL A 117 -23.28 -9.75 7.84
N GLU A 118 -22.59 -10.53 8.68
CA GLU A 118 -22.36 -10.13 10.06
C GLU A 118 -21.28 -9.04 10.11
N ALA A 119 -21.52 -7.97 10.86
CA ALA A 119 -20.50 -6.96 11.12
C ALA A 119 -20.45 -6.61 12.61
N SER A 120 -19.25 -6.37 13.11
CA SER A 120 -18.98 -5.95 14.48
C SER A 120 -17.92 -4.85 14.49
N PHE A 121 -17.75 -4.18 15.63
CA PHE A 121 -16.72 -3.17 15.78
C PHE A 121 -16.02 -3.25 17.13
N ILE A 122 -14.78 -2.75 17.15
CA ILE A 122 -13.99 -2.57 18.37
C ILE A 122 -13.58 -1.10 18.44
N VAL A 123 -13.93 -0.45 19.53
CA VAL A 123 -13.49 0.92 19.80
C VAL A 123 -12.07 0.86 20.36
N ALA A 124 -11.10 1.35 19.60
CA ALA A 124 -9.71 1.40 20.02
C ALA A 124 -9.01 2.62 19.43
N ASP A 125 -8.25 3.31 20.30
CA ASP A 125 -7.41 4.43 19.93
C ASP A 125 -5.93 4.02 20.03
N PHE A 126 -5.31 3.74 18.89
CA PHE A 126 -3.93 3.28 18.84
C PHE A 126 -2.90 4.31 19.33
N SER A 127 -3.26 5.59 19.47
CA SER A 127 -2.36 6.60 20.05
C SER A 127 -2.08 6.35 21.54
N LYS A 128 -3.01 5.68 22.25
CA LYS A 128 -2.94 5.35 23.68
C LYS A 128 -1.87 4.29 24.03
N GLY A 129 -1.12 3.79 23.04
CA GLY A 129 -0.01 2.86 23.27
C GLY A 129 -0.47 1.42 23.50
N ARG A 130 0.15 0.72 24.45
CA ARG A 130 0.09 -0.75 24.53
C ARG A 130 -1.23 -1.31 25.09
N GLU A 131 -1.95 -0.54 25.89
CA GLU A 131 -3.09 -1.04 26.66
C GLU A 131 -4.28 -1.43 25.78
N VAL A 132 -4.41 -0.83 24.59
CA VAL A 132 -5.53 -1.09 23.67
C VAL A 132 -5.48 -2.49 23.05
N TYR A 133 -4.33 -3.14 23.06
CA TYR A 133 -4.12 -4.42 22.40
C TYR A 133 -4.70 -5.61 23.18
N LEU A 134 -4.76 -5.55 24.51
CA LEU A 134 -5.28 -6.64 25.33
C LEU A 134 -6.79 -6.88 25.09
N PRO A 135 -7.66 -5.85 25.11
CA PRO A 135 -9.07 -6.02 24.77
C PRO A 135 -9.27 -6.53 23.34
N ILE A 136 -8.52 -5.98 22.37
CA ILE A 136 -8.61 -6.41 20.96
C ILE A 136 -8.28 -7.90 20.86
N GLN A 137 -7.16 -8.34 21.41
CA GLN A 137 -6.73 -9.74 21.36
C GLN A 137 -7.78 -10.68 21.98
N LYS A 138 -8.38 -10.28 23.11
CA LYS A 138 -9.42 -11.07 23.77
C LYS A 138 -10.64 -11.26 22.87
N THR A 139 -11.11 -10.18 22.22
CA THR A 139 -12.25 -10.24 21.29
C THR A 139 -11.95 -11.08 20.06
N LEU A 140 -10.72 -11.04 19.54
CA LEU A 140 -10.33 -11.76 18.32
C LEU A 140 -10.01 -13.24 18.56
N SER A 141 -9.78 -13.66 19.81
CA SER A 141 -9.30 -15.01 20.15
C SER A 141 -10.20 -16.15 19.68
N SER A 142 -11.51 -15.93 19.59
CA SER A 142 -12.51 -16.91 19.16
C SER A 142 -12.94 -16.77 17.70
N ILE A 143 -12.40 -15.80 16.97
CA ILE A 143 -12.86 -15.46 15.62
C ILE A 143 -11.85 -15.94 14.58
N GLU A 144 -12.34 -16.62 13.56
CA GLU A 144 -11.52 -17.03 12.43
C GLU A 144 -11.25 -15.85 11.48
N ILE A 145 -10.16 -15.13 11.75
CA ILE A 145 -9.73 -14.00 10.92
C ILE A 145 -9.04 -14.50 9.65
N GLY A 146 -9.68 -14.26 8.52
CA GLY A 146 -9.15 -14.57 7.19
C GLY A 146 -8.38 -13.41 6.57
N ILE A 147 -8.84 -12.18 6.71
CA ILE A 147 -8.18 -11.01 6.12
C ILE A 147 -7.94 -9.93 7.17
N LEU A 148 -6.74 -9.36 7.19
CA LEU A 148 -6.42 -8.16 7.97
C LEU A 148 -6.05 -7.02 7.02
N VAL A 149 -6.75 -5.90 7.09
CA VAL A 149 -6.43 -4.65 6.39
C VAL A 149 -5.94 -3.63 7.41
N ASN A 150 -4.63 -3.41 7.43
CA ASN A 150 -3.99 -2.35 8.20
C ASN A 150 -4.07 -1.03 7.45
N ASN A 151 -5.05 -0.20 7.80
CA ASN A 151 -5.30 1.08 7.14
C ASN A 151 -5.20 2.29 8.08
N VAL A 152 -5.19 2.09 9.40
CA VAL A 152 -5.07 3.22 10.33
C VAL A 152 -3.75 3.97 10.15
N ASP A 153 -3.83 5.30 10.13
CA ASP A 153 -2.66 6.17 10.08
C ASP A 153 -2.91 7.57 10.64
N VAL A 154 -1.82 8.20 11.08
CA VAL A 154 -1.71 9.62 11.42
C VAL A 154 -0.66 10.26 10.52
N PHE A 155 -0.98 11.46 10.05
CA PHE A 155 -0.09 12.31 9.25
C PHE A 155 0.23 13.60 10.03
N TYR A 156 1.17 14.39 9.51
CA TYR A 156 1.43 15.73 10.02
C TYR A 156 0.22 16.65 9.82
N ASP A 157 0.10 17.70 10.63
CA ASP A 157 -0.91 18.73 10.40
C ASP A 157 -0.58 19.54 9.13
N TYR A 158 0.71 19.76 8.88
CA TYR A 158 1.27 20.30 7.63
C TYR A 158 2.72 19.82 7.44
N PRO A 159 3.27 19.82 6.22
CA PRO A 159 4.66 19.46 5.97
C PRO A 159 5.62 20.36 6.76
N GLN A 160 6.49 19.77 7.58
CA GLN A 160 7.42 20.51 8.44
C GLN A 160 8.71 19.75 8.68
N TYR A 161 9.79 20.49 8.93
CA TYR A 161 11.08 19.87 9.23
C TYR A 161 11.03 19.03 10.49
N PHE A 162 11.80 17.95 10.51
CA PHE A 162 11.83 17.00 11.62
C PHE A 162 12.09 17.67 12.99
N THR A 163 12.96 18.68 13.01
CA THR A 163 13.33 19.45 14.21
C THR A 163 12.21 20.30 14.81
N LYS A 164 11.10 20.50 14.07
CA LYS A 164 9.95 21.30 14.50
C LYS A 164 8.75 20.45 14.91
N ILE A 165 8.84 19.12 14.81
CA ILE A 165 7.74 18.24 15.16
C ILE A 165 7.68 18.10 16.69
N PRO A 166 6.51 18.36 17.32
CA PRO A 166 6.33 18.09 18.75
C PRO A 166 6.56 16.61 19.06
N GLU A 167 7.16 16.32 20.22
CA GLU A 167 7.46 14.95 20.63
C GLU A 167 6.20 14.06 20.66
N GLU A 168 5.08 14.59 21.16
CA GLU A 168 3.80 13.88 21.20
C GLU A 168 3.37 13.39 19.81
N LYS A 169 3.53 14.22 18.77
CA LYS A 169 3.20 13.83 17.39
C LYS A 169 4.15 12.75 16.86
N LEU A 170 5.41 12.74 17.29
CA LEU A 170 6.34 11.65 16.94
C LEU A 170 5.90 10.34 17.57
N TRP A 171 5.48 10.37 18.84
CA TRP A 171 4.91 9.20 19.52
C TRP A 171 3.63 8.71 18.85
N ASP A 172 2.74 9.60 18.43
CA ASP A 172 1.54 9.24 17.67
C ASP A 172 1.88 8.54 16.36
N ILE A 173 2.83 9.05 15.59
CA ILE A 173 3.27 8.43 14.33
C ILE A 173 3.83 7.04 14.59
N ILE A 174 4.66 6.86 15.63
CA ILE A 174 5.23 5.55 15.98
C ILE A 174 4.13 4.59 16.41
N ASN A 175 3.29 4.99 17.37
CA ASN A 175 2.25 4.13 17.94
C ASN A 175 1.19 3.73 16.91
N VAL A 176 0.72 4.69 16.11
CA VAL A 176 -0.37 4.45 15.16
C VAL A 176 0.14 3.82 13.85
N ASN A 177 1.20 4.35 13.24
CA ASN A 177 1.59 3.89 11.91
C ASN A 177 2.48 2.64 11.95
N ILE A 178 3.27 2.45 13.02
CA ILE A 178 4.21 1.32 13.13
C ILE A 178 3.68 0.27 14.09
N THR A 179 3.41 0.66 15.34
CA THR A 179 3.06 -0.29 16.40
C THR A 179 1.70 -0.94 16.14
N ALA A 180 0.67 -0.17 15.76
CA ALA A 180 -0.66 -0.73 15.50
C ALA A 180 -0.63 -1.82 14.43
N ALA A 181 -0.03 -1.55 13.28
CA ALA A 181 0.07 -2.53 12.21
C ALA A 181 0.86 -3.78 12.64
N SER A 182 2.00 -3.58 13.30
CA SER A 182 2.86 -4.69 13.76
C SER A 182 2.16 -5.58 14.79
N MET A 183 1.48 -4.98 15.76
CA MET A 183 0.75 -5.69 16.81
C MET A 183 -0.48 -6.41 16.27
N MET A 184 -1.24 -5.77 15.38
CA MET A 184 -2.39 -6.42 14.73
C MET A 184 -1.96 -7.65 13.93
N ILE A 185 -0.86 -7.55 13.18
CA ILE A 185 -0.31 -8.71 12.47
C ILE A 185 0.11 -9.78 13.47
N HIS A 186 0.89 -9.43 14.50
CA HIS A 186 1.33 -10.38 15.52
C HIS A 186 0.16 -11.14 16.17
N MET A 187 -1.00 -10.50 16.35
CA MET A 187 -2.18 -11.16 16.92
C MET A 187 -2.84 -12.16 15.96
N VAL A 188 -3.00 -11.80 14.69
CA VAL A 188 -3.78 -12.62 13.75
C VAL A 188 -2.93 -13.67 13.03
N LEU A 189 -1.63 -13.40 12.87
CA LEU A 189 -0.72 -14.22 12.06
C LEU A 189 -0.59 -15.66 12.56
N PRO A 190 -0.46 -15.96 13.87
CA PRO A 190 -0.37 -17.34 14.34
C PRO A 190 -1.57 -18.18 13.91
N GLY A 191 -2.79 -17.62 14.00
CA GLY A 191 -4.00 -18.30 13.56
C GLY A 191 -4.03 -18.55 12.05
N MET A 192 -3.60 -17.57 11.25
CA MET A 192 -3.50 -17.74 9.78
C MET A 192 -2.47 -18.81 9.40
N VAL A 193 -1.34 -18.85 10.11
CA VAL A 193 -0.27 -19.86 9.93
C VAL A 193 -0.76 -21.26 10.26
N THR A 194 -1.42 -21.46 11.41
CA THR A 194 -1.98 -22.76 11.79
C THR A 194 -2.97 -23.28 10.75
N ARG A 195 -3.81 -22.40 10.19
CA ARG A 195 -4.80 -22.78 9.16
C ARG A 195 -4.23 -22.84 7.74
N ARG A 196 -3.00 -22.36 7.53
CA ARG A 196 -2.36 -22.17 6.22
C ARG A 196 -3.23 -21.36 5.23
N LYS A 197 -4.04 -20.45 5.75
CA LYS A 197 -4.89 -19.56 4.97
C LYS A 197 -5.05 -18.22 5.69
N GLY A 198 -4.95 -17.15 4.91
CA GLY A 198 -5.20 -15.80 5.37
C GLY A 198 -4.50 -14.75 4.52
N ALA A 199 -4.95 -13.50 4.56
CA ALA A 199 -4.33 -12.41 3.82
C ALA A 199 -4.12 -11.18 4.69
N ILE A 200 -3.00 -10.49 4.47
CA ILE A 200 -2.65 -9.25 5.16
C ILE A 200 -2.45 -8.16 4.11
N VAL A 201 -3.16 -7.06 4.27
CA VAL A 201 -3.07 -5.89 3.40
C VAL A 201 -2.60 -4.71 4.23
N ASN A 202 -1.45 -4.15 3.89
CA ASN A 202 -0.91 -2.97 4.55
C ASN A 202 -1.10 -1.74 3.65
N ILE A 203 -1.80 -0.72 4.13
CA ILE A 203 -1.96 0.54 3.40
C ILE A 203 -0.79 1.48 3.74
N SER A 204 0.05 1.69 2.74
CA SER A 204 1.19 2.60 2.76
C SER A 204 0.94 3.84 1.89
N SER A 205 1.98 4.64 1.65
CA SER A 205 1.92 5.89 0.88
C SER A 205 3.08 5.98 -0.10
N ALA A 206 2.86 6.68 -1.22
CA ALA A 206 3.92 6.96 -2.19
C ALA A 206 5.13 7.71 -1.59
N SER A 207 4.94 8.37 -0.44
CA SER A 207 6.02 9.02 0.32
C SER A 207 7.11 8.05 0.78
N CYS A 208 6.84 6.74 0.86
CA CYS A 208 7.89 5.78 1.19
C CYS A 208 8.92 5.59 0.06
N CYS A 209 8.51 5.76 -1.20
CA CYS A 209 9.40 5.61 -2.36
C CYS A 209 10.17 6.89 -2.66
N LYS A 210 9.57 8.04 -2.34
CA LYS A 210 10.15 9.37 -2.53
C LYS A 210 10.02 10.17 -1.22
N PRO A 211 10.85 9.87 -0.21
CA PRO A 211 10.79 10.58 1.06
C PRO A 211 11.14 12.06 0.83
N THR A 212 10.34 12.96 1.40
CA THR A 212 10.66 14.39 1.41
C THR A 212 11.08 14.82 2.82
N PRO A 213 12.03 15.76 2.96
CA PRO A 213 12.54 16.19 4.26
C PRO A 213 11.47 16.70 5.23
N GLN A 214 10.39 17.27 4.68
CA GLN A 214 9.28 17.84 5.44
C GLN A 214 8.25 16.80 5.90
N VAL A 215 8.40 15.52 5.51
CA VAL A 215 7.54 14.43 5.98
C VAL A 215 8.34 13.21 6.41
N ALA A 216 9.53 13.43 6.97
CA ALA A 216 10.53 12.40 7.22
C ALA A 216 10.04 11.23 8.10
N ALA A 217 9.51 11.51 9.30
CA ALA A 217 9.03 10.48 10.23
C ALA A 217 7.83 9.69 9.68
N TYR A 218 6.88 10.36 9.03
CA TYR A 218 5.78 9.67 8.35
C TYR A 218 6.27 8.79 7.22
N SER A 219 7.16 9.30 6.36
CA SER A 219 7.75 8.54 5.25
C SER A 219 8.50 7.31 5.75
N ALA A 220 9.25 7.45 6.85
CA ALA A 220 9.92 6.33 7.52
C ALA A 220 8.90 5.29 8.03
N SER A 221 7.82 5.72 8.68
CA SER A 221 6.76 4.81 9.16
C SER A 221 6.11 4.01 8.02
N LYS A 222 5.84 4.66 6.89
CA LYS A 222 5.24 4.04 5.70
C LYS A 222 6.23 3.16 4.94
N PHE A 223 7.51 3.52 4.95
CA PHE A 223 8.59 2.69 4.43
C PHE A 223 8.71 1.37 5.22
N LEU A 224 8.62 1.42 6.55
CA LEU A 224 8.60 0.22 7.36
C LEU A 224 7.46 -0.71 6.94
N LEU A 225 6.24 -0.22 6.80
CA LEU A 225 5.11 -1.05 6.34
C LEU A 225 5.35 -1.64 4.95
N ALA A 226 5.85 -0.84 4.01
CA ALA A 226 6.14 -1.28 2.65
C ALA A 226 7.26 -2.34 2.60
N ARG A 227 8.30 -2.19 3.42
CA ARG A 227 9.45 -3.10 3.45
C ARG A 227 9.21 -4.36 4.28
N CYS A 228 8.46 -4.25 5.37
CA CYS A 228 8.06 -5.38 6.19
C CYS A 228 7.15 -6.33 5.40
N THR A 229 6.27 -5.84 4.54
CA THR A 229 5.35 -6.70 3.77
C THR A 229 6.04 -7.87 3.04
N PRO A 230 7.13 -7.67 2.25
CA PRO A 230 7.88 -8.78 1.64
C PRO A 230 8.73 -9.59 2.63
N GLU A 231 9.27 -9.01 3.70
CA GLU A 231 10.07 -9.78 4.68
C GLU A 231 9.21 -10.66 5.60
N TRP A 232 8.02 -10.21 5.96
CA TRP A 232 7.04 -10.99 6.69
C TRP A 232 6.48 -12.10 5.81
N LEU A 233 6.32 -11.85 4.50
CA LEU A 233 6.06 -12.88 3.51
C LEU A 233 7.20 -13.92 3.47
N TRP A 234 8.46 -13.49 3.55
CA TRP A 234 9.62 -14.38 3.66
C TRP A 234 9.61 -15.24 4.93
N ILE A 235 9.23 -14.69 6.09
CA ILE A 235 9.06 -15.44 7.35
C ILE A 235 7.98 -16.52 7.20
N LEU A 236 6.88 -16.21 6.50
CA LEU A 236 5.81 -17.17 6.23
C LEU A 236 6.24 -18.27 5.25
N ILE A 237 7.12 -17.95 4.30
CA ILE A 237 7.72 -18.91 3.38
C ILE A 237 8.71 -19.83 4.12
N THR A 238 9.58 -19.30 4.98
CA THR A 238 10.59 -20.09 5.70
C THR A 238 9.99 -20.98 6.79
N GLN A 239 8.84 -20.61 7.37
CA GLN A 239 8.07 -21.48 8.28
C GLN A 239 7.26 -22.58 7.57
N LYS A 240 7.50 -22.85 6.27
CA LYS A 240 6.78 -23.87 5.44
C LYS A 240 5.27 -23.63 5.32
N VAL A 241 4.79 -22.40 5.46
CA VAL A 241 3.34 -22.10 5.42
C VAL A 241 2.85 -21.83 4.00
N MET A 242 3.75 -21.39 3.10
CA MET A 242 3.43 -20.97 1.73
C MET A 242 3.60 -22.05 0.65
N GLN A 243 3.66 -23.34 1.00
CA GLN A 243 3.71 -24.38 -0.03
C GLN A 243 2.41 -24.48 -0.86
N ASN A 244 1.30 -23.89 -0.38
CA ASN A 244 0.06 -23.75 -1.13
C ASN A 244 -0.34 -22.26 -1.16
N ASN A 245 -0.73 -21.75 -2.33
CA ASN A 245 -1.03 -20.34 -2.72
C ASN A 245 -2.10 -19.55 -1.90
N HIS A 246 -2.30 -19.83 -0.61
CA HIS A 246 -3.43 -19.33 0.18
C HIS A 246 -3.07 -18.27 1.24
N ILE A 247 -1.81 -17.80 1.26
CA ILE A 247 -1.41 -16.65 2.06
C ILE A 247 -0.89 -15.52 1.18
N ALA A 248 -1.50 -14.34 1.28
CA ALA A 248 -1.16 -13.16 0.49
C ALA A 248 -0.81 -11.97 1.38
N SER A 249 0.26 -11.27 1.05
CA SER A 249 0.66 -10.02 1.70
C SER A 249 0.79 -8.94 0.64
N VAL A 250 0.05 -7.84 0.73
CA VAL A 250 0.04 -6.76 -0.27
C VAL A 250 0.21 -5.41 0.41
N THR A 251 1.15 -4.60 -0.09
CA THR A 251 1.20 -3.17 0.24
C THR A 251 0.54 -2.37 -0.88
N LEU A 252 -0.37 -1.46 -0.52
CA LEU A 252 -0.96 -0.53 -1.46
C LEU A 252 -0.60 0.91 -1.10
N TYR A 253 -0.41 1.75 -2.12
CA TYR A 253 -0.08 3.16 -1.95
C TYR A 253 -1.35 4.00 -2.04
N GLY A 254 -1.80 4.53 -0.91
CA GLY A 254 -2.93 5.47 -0.88
C GLY A 254 -2.50 6.92 -1.17
N PRO A 255 -3.39 7.76 -1.73
CA PRO A 255 -3.16 9.21 -1.81
C PRO A 255 -3.14 9.83 -0.41
N PRO A 256 -2.41 10.95 -0.19
CA PRO A 256 -2.46 11.67 1.08
C PRO A 256 -3.88 12.16 1.36
N ARG A 257 -4.35 12.04 2.61
CA ARG A 257 -5.67 12.59 3.00
C ARG A 257 -5.67 14.10 2.75
N PRO A 258 -6.74 14.67 2.17
CA PRO A 258 -6.87 16.12 2.11
C PRO A 258 -6.97 16.65 3.55
N GLY A 259 -5.93 17.36 4.00
CA GLY A 259 -6.00 18.16 5.22
C GLY A 259 -7.03 19.28 5.03
N ASN A 260 -7.70 19.68 6.10
CA ASN A 260 -8.59 20.84 6.10
C ASN A 260 -7.87 22.00 5.42
N GLN A 261 -8.40 22.47 4.29
CA GLN A 261 -7.93 23.66 3.61
C GLN A 261 -8.07 24.83 4.58
N VAL A 262 -6.96 25.23 5.22
CA VAL A 262 -6.85 26.55 5.82
C VAL A 262 -6.99 27.54 4.67
N ARG A 263 -8.06 28.33 4.69
CA ARG A 263 -8.27 29.40 3.71
C ARG A 263 -7.07 30.32 3.76
N THR A 264 -6.49 30.59 2.59
CA THR A 264 -5.40 31.56 2.39
C THR A 264 -5.79 33.02 2.69
N SER A 265 -6.93 33.26 3.36
CA SER A 265 -7.36 34.57 3.85
C SER A 265 -6.77 34.96 5.21
N ASP A 266 -6.19 34.02 5.96
CA ASP A 266 -5.81 34.25 7.37
C ASP A 266 -4.30 34.48 7.57
N LEU A 267 -3.56 34.75 6.48
CA LEU A 267 -2.12 35.09 6.51
C LEU A 267 -1.84 36.57 6.21
N ALA A 268 -2.83 37.44 6.39
CA ALA A 268 -2.63 38.88 6.39
C ALA A 268 -3.26 39.50 7.65
N GLN A 269 -2.59 39.33 8.78
CA GLN A 269 -2.61 40.22 9.94
C GLN A 269 -1.38 39.95 10.83
#